data_AF-A0A933HTZ4-F1
#
_entry.id   AF-A0A933HTZ4-F1
#
_cell.length_a   1.000
_cell.length_b   1.000
_cell.length_c   1.000
_cell.angle_alpha   90.00
_cell.angle_beta   90.00
_cell.angle_gamma   90.00
#
_symmetry.space_group_name_H-M   'P 1'
#
loop_
_entity.id
_entity.type
_entity.pdbx_description
1 polymer ?
#
loop_
_entity_poly.entity_id
_entity_poly.type
_entity_poly.pdbx_seq_one_letter_code
_entity_poly.pdbx_strand_id
1 'polypeptide(L)'
;RQLRLRLVVRKRAGETAGPISNLSNGDAEEEPLENLSGEAPEQELVTLPPVEQLPDGFDKEIRRLKNQMRYIGNVNPNAPQEYAELKERHAFLTEQAADLTHALERVHLAIQELDAMMKQKFQETFDAINVEFKKYFALLFGGGTARLELTDPNDLIHSGIEITARPPGKRAAQLVLLSGGERALTAAALIFSILRVSPTPFCVMDEVDAALDEANVGRFRDALQELARATQFIVITHNRLTMEGARAIYGVSMGEDGVSQVLSLKLEQADSAIVQ
;
A
#
# COMPACT_ATOMS: atom_id res chain seq x y z
N ARG A 1 -23.23 -25.46 -22.77
CA ARG A 1 -22.17 -26.38 -23.24
C ARG A 1 -20.84 -25.64 -23.11
N GLN A 2 -20.05 -25.98 -22.08
CA GLN A 2 -18.76 -25.35 -21.78
C GLN A 2 -17.68 -25.85 -22.75
N LEU A 3 -16.91 -24.95 -23.34
CA LEU A 3 -15.69 -25.27 -24.09
C LEU A 3 -14.48 -24.99 -23.20
N ARG A 4 -13.82 -26.06 -22.74
CA ARG A 4 -12.53 -26.03 -22.05
C ARG A 4 -11.41 -25.94 -23.10
N LEU A 5 -10.65 -24.84 -23.09
CA LEU A 5 -9.38 -24.73 -23.79
C LEU A 5 -8.28 -25.44 -22.99
N ARG A 6 -7.59 -26.38 -23.62
CA ARG A 6 -6.53 -27.20 -23.03
C ARG A 6 -5.19 -26.64 -23.51
N LEU A 7 -4.48 -25.92 -22.63
CA LEU A 7 -3.15 -25.39 -22.89
C LEU A 7 -2.12 -26.53 -22.80
N VAL A 8 -1.36 -26.78 -23.87
CA VAL A 8 -0.24 -27.74 -23.86
C VAL A 8 1.06 -26.95 -23.78
N VAL A 9 1.66 -26.90 -22.60
CA VAL A 9 2.99 -26.31 -22.39
C VAL A 9 4.03 -27.40 -22.61
N ARG A 10 4.88 -27.25 -23.64
CA ARG A 10 6.07 -28.08 -23.83
C ARG A 10 7.20 -27.55 -22.95
N LYS A 11 7.55 -28.32 -21.92
CA LYS A 11 8.71 -28.11 -21.05
C LYS A 11 9.97 -28.53 -21.82
N ARG A 12 10.89 -27.60 -22.11
CA ARG A 12 12.29 -27.97 -22.42
C ARG A 12 13.01 -28.17 -21.09
N ALA A 13 13.54 -29.38 -20.91
CA ALA A 13 14.47 -29.72 -19.84
C ALA A 13 15.86 -29.19 -20.19
N GLY A 14 16.65 -28.94 -19.16
CA GLY A 14 17.78 -28.02 -19.18
C GLY A 14 19.01 -28.50 -19.91
N GLU A 15 19.82 -27.52 -20.30
CA GLU A 15 21.27 -27.65 -20.35
C GLU A 15 21.87 -26.39 -19.71
N THR A 16 23.00 -26.63 -19.06
CA THR A 16 23.66 -25.93 -17.97
C THR A 16 24.03 -24.47 -18.21
N ALA A 17 23.88 -23.65 -17.17
CA ALA A 17 24.49 -22.33 -17.05
C ALA A 17 26.01 -22.44 -16.87
N GLY A 18 26.76 -21.69 -17.67
CA GLY A 18 28.11 -21.20 -17.37
C GLY A 18 28.08 -19.67 -17.38
N PRO A 19 28.95 -18.98 -16.59
CA PRO A 19 28.89 -17.54 -16.46
C PRO A 19 29.56 -16.88 -17.67
N ILE A 20 28.86 -15.96 -18.34
CA ILE A 20 29.50 -15.00 -19.25
C ILE A 20 29.63 -13.70 -18.48
N SER A 21 30.74 -13.59 -17.75
CA SER A 21 31.37 -12.32 -17.45
C SER A 21 32.21 -11.89 -18.66
N ASN A 22 32.24 -10.57 -18.91
CA ASN A 22 33.06 -9.83 -19.87
C ASN A 22 32.73 -9.99 -21.37
N LEU A 23 32.01 -9.00 -21.88
CA LEU A 23 32.31 -8.23 -23.11
C LEU A 23 31.65 -6.85 -22.85
N SER A 24 32.33 -5.95 -22.14
CA SER A 24 33.10 -4.83 -22.73
C SER A 24 32.35 -4.12 -23.85
N ASN A 25 32.03 -2.85 -23.56
CA ASN A 25 31.68 -1.80 -24.50
C ASN A 25 32.27 -2.04 -25.90
N GLY A 26 31.39 -2.08 -26.88
CA GLY A 26 31.69 -1.79 -28.26
C GLY A 26 30.58 -0.89 -28.74
N ASP A 27 30.85 0.41 -28.76
CA ASP A 27 30.06 1.40 -29.48
C ASP A 27 29.95 0.91 -30.93
N ALA A 28 28.82 0.29 -31.27
CA ALA A 28 28.46 0.08 -32.67
C ALA A 28 27.85 1.40 -33.11
N GLU A 29 28.70 2.26 -33.66
CA GLU A 29 28.29 3.41 -34.47
C GLU A 29 27.22 2.92 -35.46
N GLU A 30 25.97 3.33 -35.23
CA GLU A 30 24.93 3.27 -36.25
C GLU A 30 25.36 4.21 -37.37
N GLU A 31 26.05 3.66 -38.37
CA GLU A 31 26.22 4.31 -39.67
C GLU A 31 24.81 4.72 -40.16
N PRO A 32 24.53 6.02 -40.32
CA PRO A 32 23.29 6.45 -40.93
C PRO A 32 23.29 5.86 -42.34
N LEU A 33 22.20 5.20 -42.74
CA LEU A 33 21.96 4.94 -44.14
C LEU A 33 21.81 6.30 -44.84
N GLU A 34 22.93 6.86 -45.28
CA GLU A 34 23.00 8.04 -46.11
C GLU A 34 22.18 7.77 -47.36
N ASN A 35 20.99 8.34 -47.36
CA ASN A 35 20.37 9.00 -48.48
C ASN A 35 20.60 8.33 -49.85
N LEU A 36 19.90 7.22 -50.11
CA LEU A 36 19.68 6.70 -51.47
C LEU A 36 18.64 7.57 -52.22
N SER A 37 18.79 8.90 -52.16
CA SER A 37 18.10 9.86 -53.03
C SER A 37 19.11 10.65 -53.87
N GLY A 38 20.15 9.95 -54.35
CA GLY A 38 20.89 10.42 -55.51
C GLY A 38 19.99 10.29 -56.73
N GLU A 39 19.59 11.41 -57.32
CA GLU A 39 19.13 11.45 -58.71
C GLU A 39 20.13 10.62 -59.53
N ALA A 40 19.66 9.54 -60.14
CA ALA A 40 20.47 8.79 -61.08
C ALA A 40 20.95 9.81 -62.14
N PRO A 41 22.25 9.90 -62.45
CA PRO A 41 22.67 10.70 -63.58
C PRO A 41 21.86 10.19 -64.77
N GLU A 42 21.29 11.10 -65.56
CA GLU A 42 20.77 10.76 -66.89
C GLU A 42 21.97 10.23 -67.70
N GLN A 43 22.26 8.94 -67.51
CA GLN A 43 23.20 8.20 -68.32
C GLN A 43 22.49 8.03 -69.66
N GLU A 44 22.99 8.72 -70.68
CA GLU A 44 22.70 8.37 -72.07
C GLU A 44 22.68 6.84 -72.17
N LEU A 45 21.58 6.26 -72.66
CA LEU A 45 21.53 4.84 -72.93
C LEU A 45 22.60 4.53 -73.98
N VAL A 46 23.78 4.16 -73.51
CA VAL A 46 24.82 3.55 -74.33
C VAL A 46 24.25 2.21 -74.77
N THR A 47 23.82 2.15 -76.03
CA THR A 47 23.47 0.90 -76.68
C THR A 47 24.74 0.10 -76.81
N LEU A 48 24.91 -0.88 -75.93
CA LEU A 48 26.02 -1.83 -76.00
C LEU A 48 25.95 -2.55 -77.37
N PRO A 49 27.09 -2.73 -78.06
CA PRO A 49 27.10 -3.46 -79.31
C PRO A 49 26.56 -4.88 -79.08
N PRO A 50 25.77 -5.44 -80.02
CA PRO A 50 25.25 -6.78 -79.89
C PRO A 50 26.41 -7.77 -79.89
N VAL A 51 26.58 -8.47 -78.77
CA VAL A 51 27.57 -9.55 -78.64
C VAL A 51 26.99 -10.77 -79.34
N GLU A 52 27.47 -11.10 -80.55
CA GLU A 52 26.97 -12.24 -81.34
C GLU A 52 27.37 -13.61 -80.78
N GLN A 53 28.38 -13.69 -79.90
CA GLN A 53 28.80 -14.95 -79.26
C GLN A 53 29.20 -14.73 -77.80
N LEU A 54 28.57 -15.46 -76.87
CA LEU A 54 28.97 -15.50 -75.47
C LEU A 54 30.40 -16.08 -75.36
N PRO A 55 31.33 -15.46 -74.62
CA PRO A 55 32.66 -16.03 -74.42
C PRO A 55 32.59 -17.39 -73.71
N ASP A 56 33.44 -18.33 -74.12
CA ASP A 56 33.49 -19.69 -73.56
C ASP A 56 33.81 -19.68 -72.06
N GLY A 57 32.91 -20.21 -71.23
CA GLY A 57 33.05 -20.31 -69.77
C GLY A 57 31.89 -19.69 -68.98
N PHE A 58 31.28 -18.63 -69.51
CA PHE A 58 30.13 -17.97 -68.88
C PHE A 58 28.91 -18.89 -68.78
N ASP A 59 28.75 -19.85 -69.70
CA ASP A 59 27.70 -20.88 -69.65
C ASP A 59 27.71 -21.74 -68.39
N LYS A 60 28.92 -22.11 -67.91
CA LYS A 60 29.07 -22.91 -66.69
C LYS A 60 28.79 -22.08 -65.45
N GLU A 61 29.26 -20.83 -65.45
CA GLU A 61 29.00 -19.84 -64.39
C GLU A 61 27.49 -19.57 -64.26
N ILE A 62 26.81 -19.33 -65.38
CA ILE A 62 25.35 -19.08 -65.44
C ILE A 62 24.57 -20.29 -64.94
N ARG A 63 24.97 -21.51 -65.32
CA ARG A 63 24.32 -22.74 -64.83
C ARG A 63 24.54 -22.95 -63.33
N ARG A 64 25.74 -22.66 -62.83
CA ARG A 64 26.05 -22.69 -61.38
C ARG A 64 25.17 -21.72 -60.62
N LEU A 65 25.11 -20.47 -61.06
CA LEU A 65 24.29 -19.42 -60.45
C LEU A 65 22.79 -19.73 -60.51
N LYS A 66 22.28 -20.22 -61.65
CA LYS A 66 20.87 -20.66 -61.79
C LYS A 66 20.51 -21.84 -60.87
N ASN A 67 21.45 -22.75 -60.63
CA ASN A 67 21.24 -23.86 -59.69
C ASN A 67 21.27 -23.38 -58.23
N GLN A 68 22.15 -22.43 -57.89
CA GLN A 68 22.17 -21.79 -56.58
C GLN A 68 20.88 -21.00 -56.31
N MET A 69 20.38 -20.24 -57.29
CA MET A 69 19.08 -19.56 -57.19
C MET A 69 17.92 -20.53 -56.97
N ARG A 70 17.90 -21.68 -57.67
CA ARG A 70 16.88 -22.72 -57.47
C ARG A 70 16.95 -23.37 -56.08
N TYR A 71 18.13 -23.42 -55.46
CA TYR A 71 18.31 -23.99 -54.11
C TYR A 71 17.76 -23.09 -53.00
N ILE A 72 17.77 -21.76 -53.21
CA ILE A 72 17.22 -20.76 -52.26
C ILE A 72 15.68 -20.80 -52.22
N GLY A 73 15.05 -21.43 -53.20
CA GLY A 73 13.60 -21.58 -53.29
C GLY A 73 12.92 -20.40 -54.00
N ASN A 74 11.59 -20.39 -53.99
CA ASN A 74 10.83 -19.32 -54.64
C ASN A 74 10.98 -18.01 -53.86
N VAL A 75 11.37 -16.95 -54.54
CA VAL A 75 11.40 -15.60 -53.98
C VAL A 75 9.97 -15.17 -53.69
N ASN A 76 9.66 -14.81 -52.44
CA ASN A 76 8.37 -14.20 -52.11
C ASN A 76 8.42 -12.73 -52.57
N PRO A 77 7.68 -12.34 -53.62
CA PRO A 77 7.68 -10.95 -54.10
C PRO A 77 7.04 -9.98 -53.10
N ASN A 78 6.24 -10.49 -52.15
CA ASN A 78 5.60 -9.70 -51.10
C ASN A 78 6.47 -9.53 -49.85
N ALA A 79 7.64 -10.19 -49.78
CA ALA A 79 8.51 -10.15 -48.61
C ALA A 79 8.90 -8.72 -48.15
N PRO A 80 9.17 -7.75 -49.06
CA PRO A 80 9.45 -6.37 -48.62
C PRO A 80 8.26 -5.69 -47.95
N GLN A 81 7.03 -5.96 -48.41
CA GLN A 81 5.80 -5.42 -47.81
C GLN A 81 5.51 -6.09 -46.46
N GLU A 82 5.58 -7.43 -46.40
CA GLU A 82 5.41 -8.19 -45.15
C GLU A 82 6.43 -7.78 -44.08
N TYR A 83 7.68 -7.54 -44.48
CA TYR A 83 8.71 -7.03 -43.58
C TYR A 83 8.38 -5.62 -43.07
N ALA A 84 7.92 -4.72 -43.94
CA ALA A 84 7.55 -3.36 -43.54
C ALA A 84 6.39 -3.37 -42.53
N GLU A 85 5.33 -4.14 -42.80
CA GLU A 85 4.19 -4.30 -41.88
C GLU A 85 4.60 -4.91 -40.53
N LEU A 86 5.44 -5.95 -40.56
CA LEU A 86 5.92 -6.59 -39.34
C LEU A 86 6.84 -5.67 -38.54
N LYS A 87 7.69 -4.89 -39.21
CA LYS A 87 8.59 -3.90 -38.58
C LYS A 87 7.78 -2.80 -37.91
N GLU A 88 6.74 -2.27 -38.56
CA GLU A 88 5.84 -1.28 -37.97
C GLU A 88 5.14 -1.83 -36.73
N ARG A 89 4.57 -3.03 -36.83
CA ARG A 89 3.93 -3.69 -35.69
C ARG A 89 4.91 -3.97 -34.54
N HIS A 90 6.12 -4.39 -34.86
CA HIS A 90 7.17 -4.60 -33.87
C HIS A 90 7.50 -3.30 -33.16
N ALA A 91 7.77 -2.22 -33.91
CA ALA A 91 8.07 -0.91 -33.34
C ALA A 91 6.96 -0.42 -32.40
N PHE A 92 5.69 -0.52 -32.84
CA PHE A 92 4.54 -0.15 -32.01
C PHE A 92 4.47 -0.96 -30.72
N LEU A 93 4.59 -2.29 -30.78
CA LEU A 93 4.54 -3.13 -29.58
C LEU A 93 5.73 -2.91 -28.65
N THR A 94 6.91 -2.61 -29.19
CA THR A 94 8.10 -2.27 -28.40
C THR A 94 7.90 -0.96 -27.64
N GLU A 95 7.35 0.06 -28.29
CA GLU A 95 7.01 1.34 -27.66
C GLU A 95 5.99 1.14 -26.54
N GLN A 96 4.89 0.43 -26.81
CA GLN A 96 3.85 0.14 -25.80
C GLN A 96 4.41 -0.69 -24.62
N ALA A 97 5.31 -1.63 -24.88
CA ALA A 97 5.96 -2.40 -23.82
C ALA A 97 6.88 -1.53 -22.96
N ALA A 98 7.64 -0.63 -23.58
CA ALA A 98 8.50 0.32 -22.87
C ALA A 98 7.67 1.27 -21.99
N ASP A 99 6.58 1.82 -22.53
CA ASP A 99 5.64 2.66 -21.79
C ASP A 99 5.05 1.95 -20.57
N LEU A 100 4.66 0.68 -20.75
CA LEU A 100 4.12 -0.13 -19.66
C LEU A 100 5.18 -0.39 -18.58
N THR A 101 6.41 -0.72 -18.97
CA THR A 101 7.52 -0.90 -18.03
C THR A 101 7.79 0.38 -17.23
N HIS A 102 7.87 1.53 -17.89
CA HIS A 102 8.04 2.82 -17.23
C HIS A 102 6.86 3.20 -16.33
N ALA A 103 5.63 2.85 -16.71
CA ALA A 103 4.48 3.03 -15.83
C ALA A 103 4.59 2.17 -14.57
N LEU A 104 5.05 0.91 -14.71
CA LEU A 104 5.26 -0.02 -13.61
C LEU A 104 6.34 0.49 -12.64
N GLU A 105 7.46 0.97 -13.18
CA GLU A 105 8.55 1.60 -12.40
C GLU A 105 8.04 2.79 -11.60
N ARG A 106 7.26 3.69 -12.22
CA ARG A 106 6.69 4.86 -11.54
C ARG A 106 5.75 4.48 -10.41
N VAL A 107 4.92 3.46 -10.60
CA VAL A 107 4.04 2.96 -9.53
C VAL A 107 4.86 2.39 -8.38
N HIS A 108 5.93 1.62 -8.66
CA HIS A 108 6.80 1.10 -7.61
C HIS A 108 7.52 2.20 -6.83
N LEU A 109 8.00 3.26 -7.50
CA LEU A 109 8.59 4.41 -6.84
C LEU A 109 7.58 5.12 -5.93
N ALA A 110 6.35 5.35 -6.42
CA ALA A 110 5.29 5.96 -5.62
C ALA A 110 4.93 5.12 -4.38
N ILE A 111 4.93 3.78 -4.49
CA ILE A 111 4.72 2.88 -3.35
C ILE A 111 5.87 3.04 -2.33
N GLN A 112 7.12 3.06 -2.79
CA GLN A 112 8.29 3.22 -1.90
C GLN A 112 8.27 4.56 -1.15
N GLU A 113 7.88 5.64 -1.82
CA GLU A 113 7.73 6.96 -1.21
C GLU A 113 6.61 6.96 -0.15
N LEU A 114 5.47 6.35 -0.46
CA LEU A 114 4.36 6.19 0.49
C LEU A 114 4.76 5.35 1.70
N ASP A 115 5.47 4.25 1.50
CA ASP A 115 5.95 3.39 2.59
C ASP A 115 6.91 4.14 3.52
N ALA A 116 7.84 4.93 2.96
CA ALA A 116 8.74 5.76 3.75
C ALA A 116 7.96 6.80 4.58
N MET A 117 6.98 7.47 3.98
CA MET A 117 6.14 8.45 4.66
C MET A 117 5.29 7.81 5.77
N MET A 118 4.72 6.62 5.51
CA MET A 118 3.95 5.87 6.50
C MET A 118 4.81 5.46 7.69
N LYS A 119 6.03 4.95 7.45
CA LYS A 119 6.96 4.57 8.52
C LYS A 119 7.33 5.75 9.41
N GLN A 120 7.65 6.90 8.79
CA GLN A 120 7.96 8.11 9.54
C GLN A 120 6.77 8.56 10.40
N LYS A 121 5.60 8.69 9.80
CA LYS A 121 4.39 9.16 10.51
C LYS A 121 3.94 8.19 11.60
N PHE A 122 4.08 6.88 11.36
CA PHE A 122 3.82 5.86 12.37
C PHE A 122 4.77 6.02 13.57
N GLN A 123 6.08 6.15 13.33
CA GLN A 123 7.05 6.31 14.41
C GLN A 123 6.78 7.57 15.25
N GLU A 124 6.55 8.71 14.58
CA GLU A 124 6.24 9.99 15.25
C GLU A 124 4.98 9.88 16.13
N THR A 125 3.92 9.26 15.60
CA THR A 125 2.66 9.09 16.34
C THR A 125 2.78 8.05 17.44
N PHE A 126 3.50 6.95 17.22
CA PHE A 126 3.75 5.92 18.22
C PHE A 126 4.51 6.48 19.43
N ASP A 127 5.56 7.26 19.18
CA ASP A 127 6.34 7.89 20.25
C ASP A 127 5.52 8.91 21.03
N ALA A 128 4.71 9.72 20.34
CA ALA A 128 3.79 10.66 20.97
C ALA A 128 2.75 9.93 21.86
N ILE A 129 2.15 8.84 21.35
CA ILE A 129 1.19 8.03 22.11
C ILE A 129 1.87 7.39 23.32
N ASN A 130 3.11 6.88 23.19
CA ASN A 130 3.83 6.25 24.30
C ASN A 130 4.16 7.24 25.44
N VAL A 131 4.41 8.51 25.10
CA VAL A 131 4.60 9.60 26.10
C VAL A 131 3.29 9.91 26.83
N GLU A 132 2.20 10.10 26.10
CA GLU A 132 0.89 10.39 26.71
C GLU A 132 0.36 9.18 27.50
N PHE A 133 0.61 7.96 27.02
CA PHE A 133 0.22 6.72 27.70
C PHE A 133 0.84 6.59 29.09
N LYS A 134 2.11 6.95 29.24
CA LYS A 134 2.76 7.00 30.56
C LYS A 134 2.05 7.98 31.50
N LYS A 135 1.64 9.14 31.00
CA LYS A 135 0.97 10.19 31.79
C LYS A 135 -0.43 9.76 32.20
N TYR A 136 -1.27 9.35 31.25
CA TYR A 136 -2.65 8.91 31.53
C TYR A 136 -2.68 7.66 32.40
N PHE A 137 -1.75 6.73 32.21
CA PHE A 137 -1.65 5.56 33.09
C PHE A 137 -1.36 5.98 34.54
N ALA A 138 -0.34 6.83 34.76
CA ALA A 138 -0.02 7.30 36.10
C ALA A 138 -1.17 8.11 36.73
N LEU A 139 -1.88 8.92 35.94
CA LEU A 139 -3.04 9.69 36.39
C LEU A 139 -4.19 8.77 36.85
N LEU A 140 -4.56 7.79 36.02
CA LEU A 140 -5.71 6.92 36.30
C LEU A 140 -5.45 5.96 37.46
N PHE A 141 -4.23 5.40 37.56
CA PHE A 141 -3.85 4.49 38.64
C PHE A 141 -3.37 5.21 39.92
N GLY A 142 -3.20 6.55 39.89
CA GLY A 142 -2.60 7.30 41.00
C GLY A 142 -1.13 6.96 41.23
N GLY A 143 -0.43 6.52 40.19
CA GLY A 143 0.95 6.03 40.22
C GLY A 143 1.18 4.87 39.24
N GLY A 144 2.36 4.25 39.32
CA GLY A 144 2.75 3.18 38.39
C GLY A 144 3.28 3.70 37.06
N THR A 145 3.62 2.77 36.17
CA THR A 145 4.22 3.08 34.87
C THR A 145 3.76 2.07 33.82
N ALA A 146 3.45 2.53 32.61
CA ALA A 146 3.21 1.64 31.47
C ALA A 146 4.01 2.10 30.25
N ARG A 147 4.27 1.19 29.32
CA ARG A 147 4.96 1.50 28.06
C ARG A 147 4.44 0.60 26.94
N LEU A 148 4.50 1.13 25.73
CA LEU A 148 4.27 0.40 24.49
C LEU A 148 5.61 -0.10 23.95
N GLU A 149 5.63 -1.35 23.51
CA GLU A 149 6.79 -2.00 22.89
C GLU A 149 6.37 -2.58 21.53
N LEU A 150 7.24 -2.45 20.53
CA LEU A 150 7.03 -3.08 19.23
C LEU A 150 7.57 -4.51 19.28
N THR A 151 6.84 -5.47 18.73
CA THR A 151 7.29 -6.87 18.67
C THR A 151 8.51 -7.03 17.76
N ASP A 152 8.59 -6.27 16.66
CA ASP A 152 9.75 -6.19 15.79
C ASP A 152 10.08 -4.73 15.44
N PRO A 153 11.10 -4.13 16.07
CA PRO A 153 11.51 -2.75 15.79
C PRO A 153 12.02 -2.51 14.37
N ASN A 154 12.39 -3.55 13.61
CA ASN A 154 12.94 -3.41 12.26
C ASN A 154 11.85 -3.38 11.17
N ASP A 155 10.65 -3.85 11.49
CA ASP A 155 9.51 -3.88 10.57
C ASP A 155 8.29 -3.16 11.17
N LEU A 156 8.30 -1.83 11.08
CA LEU A 156 7.22 -0.98 11.58
C LEU A 156 5.85 -1.24 10.92
N ILE A 157 5.82 -1.82 9.72
CA ILE A 157 4.57 -2.03 8.97
C ILE A 157 3.88 -3.32 9.44
N HIS A 158 4.64 -4.37 9.71
CA HIS A 158 4.09 -5.67 10.11
C HIS A 158 4.25 -6.00 11.59
N SER A 159 4.97 -5.18 12.36
CA SER A 159 5.11 -5.37 13.81
C SER A 159 3.78 -5.21 14.54
N GLY A 160 3.55 -6.08 15.52
CA GLY A 160 2.54 -5.88 16.55
C GLY A 160 2.97 -4.85 17.60
N ILE A 161 2.02 -4.46 18.44
CA ILE A 161 2.23 -3.60 19.61
C ILE A 161 1.91 -4.41 20.87
N GLU A 162 2.87 -4.46 21.79
CA GLU A 162 2.74 -5.09 23.09
C GLU A 162 2.65 -4.02 24.19
N ILE A 163 1.81 -4.29 25.19
CA ILE A 163 1.56 -3.37 26.30
C ILE A 163 2.16 -3.98 27.57
N THR A 164 3.17 -3.30 28.11
CA THR A 164 3.76 -3.62 29.40
C THR A 164 3.29 -2.60 30.43
N ALA A 165 2.59 -3.06 31.46
CA ALA A 165 2.05 -2.20 32.51
C ALA A 165 2.57 -2.62 33.89
N ARG A 166 2.86 -1.63 34.73
CA ARG A 166 3.25 -1.81 36.13
C ARG A 166 2.32 -0.98 37.02
N PRO A 167 1.23 -1.58 37.52
CA PRO A 167 0.36 -0.95 38.51
C PRO A 167 1.12 -0.60 39.81
N PRO A 168 0.63 0.35 40.62
CA PRO A 168 1.25 0.72 41.88
C PRO A 168 1.38 -0.49 42.82
N GLY A 169 2.57 -0.70 43.37
CA GLY A 169 2.86 -1.82 44.28
C GLY A 169 3.04 -3.19 43.61
N LYS A 170 2.93 -3.31 42.28
CA LYS A 170 3.13 -4.56 41.53
C LYS A 170 4.36 -4.54 40.63
N ARG A 171 4.74 -5.72 40.13
CA ARG A 171 5.76 -5.89 39.08
C ARG A 171 5.16 -5.59 37.71
N ALA A 172 6.03 -5.28 36.74
CA ALA A 172 5.61 -5.11 35.36
C ALA A 172 5.07 -6.44 34.81
N ALA A 173 3.93 -6.39 34.14
CA ALA A 173 3.27 -7.55 33.55
C ALA A 173 2.63 -7.17 32.21
N GLN A 174 2.46 -8.18 31.35
CA GLN A 174 1.70 -8.05 30.12
C GLN A 174 0.21 -7.86 30.43
N LEU A 175 -0.52 -7.22 29.51
CA LEU A 175 -1.95 -6.92 29.64
C LEU A 175 -2.82 -8.14 30.04
N VAL A 176 -2.48 -9.34 29.54
CA VAL A 176 -3.22 -10.59 29.80
C VAL A 176 -3.13 -11.04 31.26
N LEU A 177 -2.07 -10.64 31.96
CA LEU A 177 -1.79 -11.04 33.34
C LEU A 177 -2.36 -10.07 34.40
N LEU A 178 -3.00 -8.98 33.96
CA LEU A 178 -3.62 -8.00 34.85
C LEU A 178 -5.01 -8.45 35.32
N SER A 179 -5.48 -7.87 36.44
CA SER A 179 -6.87 -8.06 36.88
C SER A 179 -7.87 -7.46 35.88
N GLY A 180 -9.15 -7.85 35.95
CA GLY A 180 -10.18 -7.33 35.04
C GLY A 180 -10.29 -5.80 35.04
N GLY A 181 -10.32 -5.18 36.23
CA GLY A 181 -10.35 -3.73 36.37
C GLY A 181 -9.03 -3.05 35.96
N GLU A 182 -7.89 -3.65 36.28
CA GLU A 182 -6.58 -3.13 35.85
C GLU A 182 -6.44 -3.16 34.33
N ARG A 183 -6.92 -4.22 33.68
CA ARG A 183 -6.93 -4.35 32.22
C ARG A 183 -7.84 -3.30 31.58
N ALA A 184 -9.05 -3.11 32.12
CA ALA A 184 -9.98 -2.09 31.65
C ALA A 184 -9.38 -0.68 31.76
N LEU A 185 -8.80 -0.34 32.91
CA LEU A 185 -8.20 0.97 33.16
C LEU A 185 -6.94 1.21 32.30
N THR A 186 -6.14 0.17 32.08
CA THR A 186 -4.99 0.24 31.17
C THR A 186 -5.43 0.49 29.72
N ALA A 187 -6.50 -0.18 29.27
CA ALA A 187 -7.06 0.04 27.94
C ALA A 187 -7.65 1.46 27.81
N ALA A 188 -8.38 1.94 28.83
CA ALA A 188 -8.88 3.31 28.87
C ALA A 188 -7.75 4.34 28.79
N ALA A 189 -6.65 4.12 29.52
CA ALA A 189 -5.46 4.97 29.46
C ALA A 189 -4.89 5.06 28.03
N LEU A 190 -4.83 3.93 27.32
CA LEU A 190 -4.35 3.89 25.93
C LEU A 190 -5.30 4.66 25.00
N ILE A 191 -6.61 4.43 25.11
CA ILE A 191 -7.62 5.13 24.29
C ILE A 191 -7.53 6.64 24.53
N PHE A 192 -7.46 7.09 25.78
CA PHE A 192 -7.30 8.51 26.13
C PHE A 192 -6.02 9.12 25.55
N SER A 193 -4.93 8.35 25.55
CA SER A 193 -3.66 8.79 24.96
C SER A 193 -3.74 8.95 23.44
N ILE A 194 -4.43 8.01 22.77
CA ILE A 194 -4.69 8.09 21.33
C ILE A 194 -5.56 9.30 21.01
N LEU A 195 -6.64 9.53 21.78
CA LEU A 195 -7.53 10.68 21.60
C LEU A 195 -6.82 12.02 21.87
N ARG A 196 -5.83 12.03 22.77
CA ARG A 196 -5.03 13.23 23.04
C ARG A 196 -4.09 13.58 21.89
N VAL A 197 -3.45 12.57 21.28
CA VAL A 197 -2.52 12.77 20.15
C VAL A 197 -3.28 13.02 18.84
N SER A 198 -4.40 12.31 18.65
CA SER A 198 -5.23 12.34 17.45
C SER A 198 -6.70 12.56 17.84
N PRO A 199 -7.11 13.81 18.12
CA PRO A 199 -8.46 14.11 18.58
C PRO A 199 -9.50 13.80 17.50
N THR A 200 -10.51 13.03 17.88
CA THR A 200 -11.67 12.76 17.04
C THR A 200 -12.79 13.76 17.35
N PRO A 201 -13.72 14.03 16.40
CA PRO A 201 -14.84 14.93 16.64
C PRO A 201 -15.79 14.41 17.73
N PHE A 202 -16.02 13.09 17.77
CA PHE A 202 -16.78 12.44 18.82
C PHE A 202 -16.20 11.06 19.17
N CYS A 203 -16.52 10.57 20.36
CA CYS A 203 -16.15 9.27 20.89
C CYS A 203 -17.34 8.67 21.67
N VAL A 204 -17.63 7.40 21.41
CA VAL A 204 -18.68 6.64 22.13
C VAL A 204 -18.00 5.61 23.03
N MET A 205 -18.39 5.58 24.30
CA MET A 205 -17.88 4.64 25.30
C MET A 205 -19.04 3.89 25.92
N ASP A 206 -18.99 2.56 25.88
CA ASP A 206 -20.06 1.70 26.39
C ASP A 206 -19.56 0.87 27.58
N GLU A 207 -20.13 1.13 28.75
CA GLU A 207 -19.86 0.47 30.05
C GLU A 207 -18.37 0.29 30.40
N VAL A 208 -17.53 1.22 29.93
CA VAL A 208 -16.08 1.16 30.13
C VAL A 208 -15.66 1.26 31.60
N ASP A 209 -16.53 1.80 32.45
CA ASP A 209 -16.34 2.00 33.87
C ASP A 209 -16.97 0.89 34.76
N ALA A 210 -17.62 -0.11 34.17
CA ALA A 210 -18.31 -1.17 34.90
C ALA A 210 -17.36 -2.05 35.75
N ALA A 211 -16.10 -2.17 35.33
CA ALA A 211 -15.08 -2.97 36.03
C ALA A 211 -14.18 -2.14 36.97
N LEU A 212 -14.46 -0.85 37.13
CA LEU A 212 -13.64 0.07 37.93
C LEU A 212 -14.21 0.23 39.34
N ASP A 213 -13.33 0.40 40.32
CA ASP A 213 -13.73 0.77 41.69
C ASP A 213 -14.07 2.27 41.79
N GLU A 214 -14.73 2.69 42.87
CA GLU A 214 -15.19 4.07 43.05
C GLU A 214 -14.04 5.09 42.95
N ALA A 215 -12.86 4.77 43.48
CA ALA A 215 -11.70 5.66 43.46
C ALA A 215 -11.15 5.87 42.03
N ASN A 216 -11.08 4.79 41.23
CA ASN A 216 -10.60 4.87 39.84
C ASN A 216 -11.65 5.49 38.91
N VAL A 217 -12.95 5.30 39.19
CA VAL A 217 -14.05 5.96 38.44
C VAL A 217 -13.95 7.48 38.57
N GLY A 218 -13.63 8.01 39.76
CA GLY A 218 -13.42 9.44 39.95
C GLY A 218 -12.31 9.99 39.04
N ARG A 219 -11.15 9.34 39.01
CA ARG A 219 -10.03 9.76 38.14
C ARG A 219 -10.34 9.61 36.65
N PHE A 220 -11.07 8.55 36.30
CA PHE A 220 -11.55 8.32 34.94
C PHE A 220 -12.48 9.45 34.47
N ARG A 221 -13.45 9.83 35.30
CA ARG A 221 -14.36 10.96 35.04
C ARG A 221 -13.59 12.26 34.83
N ASP A 222 -12.65 12.57 35.70
CA ASP A 222 -11.88 13.82 35.63
C ASP A 222 -11.04 13.88 34.34
N ALA A 223 -10.40 12.78 33.95
CA ALA A 223 -9.69 12.67 32.68
C ALA A 223 -10.63 12.81 31.47
N LEU A 224 -11.84 12.23 31.54
CA LEU A 224 -12.84 12.32 30.49
C LEU A 224 -13.33 13.77 30.32
N GLN A 225 -13.57 14.50 31.42
CA GLN A 225 -13.93 15.91 31.39
C GLN A 225 -12.85 16.80 30.79
N GLU A 226 -11.57 16.49 31.03
CA GLU A 226 -10.46 17.20 30.40
C GLU A 226 -10.45 17.01 28.88
N LEU A 227 -10.58 15.76 28.42
CA LEU A 227 -10.64 15.42 27.00
C LEU A 227 -11.91 15.98 26.33
N ALA A 228 -13.01 16.08 27.08
CA ALA A 228 -14.30 16.58 26.60
C ALA A 228 -14.25 18.05 26.15
N ARG A 229 -13.18 18.79 26.47
CA ARG A 229 -12.94 20.14 25.98
C ARG A 229 -12.62 20.19 24.47
N ALA A 230 -12.07 19.11 23.93
CA ALA A 230 -11.67 19.02 22.52
C ALA A 230 -12.50 18.01 21.72
N THR A 231 -13.01 16.95 22.37
CA THR A 231 -13.77 15.86 21.74
C THR A 231 -15.14 15.70 22.39
N GLN A 232 -16.18 15.45 21.60
CA GLN A 232 -17.50 15.16 22.16
C GLN A 232 -17.58 13.70 22.66
N PHE A 233 -17.89 13.49 23.94
CA PHE A 233 -18.07 12.15 24.50
C PHE A 233 -19.55 11.79 24.64
N ILE A 234 -19.89 10.57 24.23
CA ILE A 234 -21.16 9.90 24.51
C ILE A 234 -20.82 8.66 25.35
N VAL A 235 -21.18 8.68 26.62
CA VAL A 235 -20.89 7.59 27.55
C VAL A 235 -22.18 6.88 27.92
N ILE A 236 -22.23 5.58 27.70
CA ILE A 236 -23.29 4.68 28.14
C ILE A 236 -22.77 4.04 29.44
N THR A 237 -23.43 4.32 30.55
CA THR A 237 -23.02 3.83 31.87
C THR A 237 -24.19 3.83 32.83
N HIS A 238 -24.12 2.97 33.85
CA HIS A 238 -25.00 2.99 35.02
C HIS A 238 -24.28 3.51 36.27
N ASN A 239 -23.00 3.93 36.16
CA ASN A 239 -22.20 4.40 37.27
C ASN A 239 -22.55 5.85 37.64
N ARG A 240 -23.02 6.06 38.87
CA ARG A 240 -23.47 7.37 39.36
C ARG A 240 -22.37 8.43 39.29
N LEU A 241 -21.13 8.09 39.65
CA LEU A 241 -20.01 9.03 39.66
C LEU A 241 -19.68 9.54 38.24
N THR A 242 -19.76 8.66 37.24
CA THR A 242 -19.56 9.05 35.83
C THR A 242 -20.72 9.90 35.32
N MET A 243 -21.97 9.57 35.70
CA MET A 243 -23.16 10.35 35.34
C MET A 243 -23.15 11.76 35.94
N GLU A 244 -22.68 11.93 37.17
CA GLU A 244 -22.55 13.24 37.84
C GLU A 244 -21.63 14.20 37.07
N GLY A 245 -20.66 13.67 36.33
CA GLY A 245 -19.74 14.47 35.53
C GLY A 245 -20.27 14.90 34.16
N ALA A 246 -21.47 14.45 33.77
CA ALA A 246 -22.05 14.72 32.45
C ALA A 246 -22.67 16.12 32.35
N ARG A 247 -22.76 16.66 31.14
CA ARG A 247 -23.51 17.91 30.87
C ARG A 247 -25.01 17.64 30.62
N ALA A 248 -25.30 16.50 30.00
CA ALA A 248 -26.64 16.05 29.71
C ALA A 248 -26.71 14.53 29.90
N ILE A 249 -27.82 14.07 30.44
CA ILE A 249 -28.13 12.65 30.64
C ILE A 249 -29.31 12.30 29.74
N TYR A 250 -29.18 11.21 28.99
CA TYR A 250 -30.26 10.61 28.23
C TYR A 250 -30.60 9.26 28.89
N GLY A 251 -31.72 9.20 29.58
CA GLY A 251 -32.25 7.97 30.16
C GLY A 251 -33.08 7.21 29.12
N VAL A 252 -32.84 5.91 28.99
CA VAL A 252 -33.66 5.03 28.16
C VAL A 252 -34.52 4.17 29.08
N SER A 253 -35.83 4.22 28.90
CA SER A 253 -36.80 3.39 29.64
C SER A 253 -37.64 2.57 28.66
N MET A 254 -37.93 1.33 29.00
CA MET A 254 -38.80 0.46 28.19
C MET A 254 -40.21 0.46 28.78
N GLY A 255 -41.20 0.84 27.97
CA GLY A 255 -42.62 0.73 28.37
C GLY A 255 -43.12 -0.71 28.36
N GLU A 256 -44.33 -0.94 28.88
CA GLU A 256 -44.98 -2.25 28.89
C GLU A 256 -45.17 -2.83 27.47
N ASP A 257 -45.28 -1.95 26.47
CA ASP A 257 -45.41 -2.30 25.04
C ASP A 257 -44.08 -2.73 24.38
N GLY A 258 -42.97 -2.79 25.13
CA GLY A 258 -41.64 -3.16 24.62
C GLY A 258 -40.95 -2.09 23.77
N VAL A 259 -41.57 -0.90 23.63
CA VAL A 259 -40.99 0.25 22.93
C VAL A 259 -40.09 1.05 23.87
N SER A 260 -38.86 1.32 23.44
CA SER A 260 -37.92 2.17 24.18
C SER A 260 -38.29 3.64 24.02
N GLN A 261 -38.42 4.34 25.14
CA GLN A 261 -38.62 5.78 25.22
C GLN A 261 -37.35 6.44 25.77
N VAL A 262 -37.01 7.61 25.24
CA VAL A 262 -35.83 8.36 25.64
C VAL A 262 -36.25 9.61 26.40
N LEU A 263 -35.74 9.77 27.62
CA LEU A 263 -35.89 10.94 28.45
C LEU A 263 -34.56 11.71 28.45
N SER A 264 -34.58 13.02 28.19
CA SER A 264 -33.38 13.87 28.23
C SER A 264 -33.42 14.84 29.40
N LEU A 265 -32.33 14.94 30.14
CA LEU A 265 -32.13 15.90 31.22
C LEU A 265 -30.81 16.65 31.01
N LYS A 266 -30.84 17.99 31.02
CA LYS A 266 -29.63 18.83 31.00
C LYS A 266 -29.28 19.24 32.42
N LEU A 267 -28.09 18.89 32.87
CA LEU A 267 -27.65 19.10 34.26
C LEU A 267 -27.36 20.58 34.57
N GLU A 268 -26.97 21.39 33.57
CA GLU A 268 -26.73 22.84 33.74
C GLU A 268 -27.97 23.65 34.19
N GLN A 269 -29.18 23.08 34.15
CA GLN A 269 -30.43 23.76 34.52
C GLN A 269 -31.12 23.16 35.76
N ALA A 270 -30.62 22.04 36.29
CA ALA A 270 -31.26 21.33 37.40
C ALA A 270 -31.06 22.05 38.76
N ASP A 271 -29.94 22.75 38.94
CA ASP A 271 -29.69 23.53 40.16
C ASP A 271 -30.64 24.73 40.31
N SER A 272 -31.22 25.22 39.20
CA SER A 272 -32.20 26.31 39.19
C SER A 272 -33.66 25.87 39.30
N ALA A 273 -33.96 24.58 39.15
CA ALA A 273 -35.33 24.06 39.12
C ALA A 273 -35.77 23.33 40.40
N ILE A 274 -34.85 23.06 41.34
CA ILE A 274 -35.13 22.38 42.61
C ILE A 274 -35.36 23.38 43.77
N VAL A 275 -35.25 24.69 43.50
CA VAL A 275 -35.61 25.77 44.45
C VAL A 275 -36.90 26.45 44.00
N GLN A 276 -38.03 25.75 44.00
CA GLN A 276 -39.39 26.32 44.18
C GLN A 276 -40.34 25.27 44.77
#